data_AF-A0A820VHM5-F1
#
_entry.id   AF-A0A820VHM5-F1
#
_cell.length_a   1.000
_cell.length_b   1.000
_cell.length_c   1.000
_cell.angle_alpha   90.00
_cell.angle_beta   90.00
_cell.angle_gamma   90.00
#
_symmetry.space_group_name_H-M   'P 1'
#
loop_
_entity.id
_entity.type
_entity.pdbx_description
1 polymer ?
#
loop_
_entity_poly.entity_id
_entity_poly.type
_entity_poly.pdbx_seq_one_letter_code
_entity_poly.pdbx_strand_id
1 'polypeptide(L)'
;MDIGGYFPPCLQDLAHHHIYGNTWKLLGIVEDTGNGHQKYNRAFQYFPVRQDLKKPCIYSVARSQLKMTEDYNVGKSLVRAADTILRQSLDLRLEDHRVVGVIEFGNKALTFDDLQNIGVNIDRLIIASYTSADDELNIYEGLKQYKYVSDSTYPVNFSWYTIKRRAGSDFQLILLCDRNATNFNCRAILGESIRSVQAAMMICALNLYRSNRKNKSNSDILTLTNEEEIMIARLWLQHFGRMK
;
A
#
# COMPACT_ATOMS: atom_id res chain seq x y z
N MET A 1 16.11 0.23 2.68
CA MET A 1 14.94 -0.26 1.92
C MET A 1 13.71 0.18 2.70
N ASP A 2 12.67 0.64 2.03
CA ASP A 2 11.38 1.01 2.61
C ASP A 2 10.25 0.30 1.85
N ILE A 3 9.18 -0.04 2.55
CA ILE A 3 7.99 -0.71 2.04
C ILE A 3 6.79 0.02 2.66
N GLY A 4 6.12 0.86 1.88
CA GLY A 4 4.96 1.63 2.34
C GLY A 4 5.26 3.11 2.61
N GLY A 5 6.52 3.53 2.48
CA GLY A 5 6.96 4.90 2.72
C GLY A 5 6.79 5.32 4.18
N TYR A 6 7.43 4.61 5.11
CA TYR A 6 7.41 4.95 6.54
C TYR A 6 8.48 5.97 6.94
N PHE A 7 9.59 6.06 6.20
CA PHE A 7 10.67 7.00 6.48
C PHE A 7 10.56 8.42 5.88
N PRO A 8 9.63 8.78 4.98
CA PRO A 8 9.44 10.17 4.53
C PRO A 8 9.35 11.22 5.65
N PRO A 9 8.63 10.99 6.77
CA PRO A 9 8.54 11.98 7.86
C PRO A 9 9.89 12.32 8.53
N CYS A 10 10.83 11.38 8.57
CA CYS A 10 12.17 11.57 9.17
C CYS A 10 13.29 11.68 8.11
N LEU A 11 12.93 11.95 6.85
CA LEU A 11 13.87 11.92 5.72
C LEU A 11 15.00 12.95 5.85
N GLN A 12 14.72 14.11 6.46
CA GLN A 12 15.72 15.15 6.69
C GLN A 12 16.79 14.67 7.69
N ASP A 13 16.35 14.09 8.80
CA ASP A 13 17.24 13.53 9.83
C ASP A 13 18.10 12.41 9.25
N LEU A 14 17.49 11.52 8.46
CA LEU A 14 18.20 10.42 7.80
C LEU A 14 19.25 10.91 6.78
N ALA A 15 18.97 12.01 6.08
CA ALA A 15 19.91 12.59 5.12
C ALA A 15 21.02 13.41 5.80
N HIS A 16 20.81 13.86 7.04
CA HIS A 16 21.74 14.70 7.79
C HIS A 16 22.71 13.85 8.64
N HIS A 17 23.65 13.20 7.97
CA HIS A 17 24.62 12.27 8.59
C HIS A 17 25.45 12.82 9.76
N HIS A 18 25.61 14.15 9.85
CA HIS A 18 26.32 14.80 10.96
C HIS A 18 25.60 14.66 12.31
N ILE A 19 24.28 14.47 12.31
CA ILE A 19 23.48 14.26 13.53
C ILE A 19 23.88 12.96 14.25
N TYR A 20 24.40 11.98 13.51
CA TYR A 20 24.75 10.64 14.04
C TYR A 20 26.26 10.39 14.13
N GLY A 21 27.04 11.45 14.34
CA GLY A 21 28.48 11.34 14.60
C GLY A 21 29.30 10.80 13.42
N ASN A 22 28.80 10.93 12.19
CA ASN A 22 29.44 10.43 10.96
C ASN A 22 29.74 8.91 10.94
N THR A 23 29.05 8.12 11.75
CA THR A 23 29.24 6.66 11.82
C THR A 23 28.64 5.92 10.62
N TRP A 24 27.69 6.55 9.93
CA TRP A 24 27.05 6.04 8.73
C TRP A 24 26.62 7.18 7.81
N LYS A 25 26.37 6.86 6.54
CA LYS A 25 25.88 7.81 5.53
C LYS A 25 24.74 7.17 4.74
N LEU A 26 23.62 7.86 4.62
CA LEU A 26 22.55 7.45 3.72
C LEU A 26 23.01 7.53 2.27
N LEU A 27 23.05 6.38 1.59
CA LEU A 27 23.37 6.32 0.15
C LEU A 27 22.15 6.65 -0.73
N GLY A 28 20.97 6.34 -0.22
CA GLY A 28 19.70 6.47 -0.90
C GLY A 28 18.69 5.47 -0.36
N ILE A 29 17.51 5.45 -0.97
CA ILE A 29 16.38 4.64 -0.53
C ILE A 29 15.86 3.84 -1.72
N VAL A 30 15.53 2.59 -1.48
CA VAL A 30 14.73 1.78 -2.42
C VAL A 30 13.37 1.61 -1.79
N GLU A 31 12.33 2.12 -2.44
CA GLU A 31 10.92 2.01 -2.02
C GLU A 31 10.18 1.03 -2.93
N ASP A 32 9.46 0.09 -2.32
CA ASP A 32 8.75 -0.96 -3.06
C ASP A 32 7.33 -0.57 -3.51
N THR A 33 6.58 0.18 -2.71
CA THR A 33 5.13 0.30 -2.87
C THR A 33 4.70 1.58 -3.59
N GLY A 34 3.55 1.53 -4.27
CA GLY A 34 2.95 2.71 -4.91
C GLY A 34 2.59 3.81 -3.91
N ASN A 35 2.13 3.44 -2.71
CA ASN A 35 1.86 4.37 -1.62
C ASN A 35 3.14 5.07 -1.14
N GLY A 36 4.20 4.32 -0.88
CA GLY A 36 5.48 4.89 -0.47
C GLY A 36 6.09 5.80 -1.54
N HIS A 37 6.00 5.43 -2.82
CA HIS A 37 6.39 6.29 -3.94
C HIS A 37 5.68 7.66 -3.88
N GLN A 38 4.38 7.70 -3.59
CA GLN A 38 3.63 8.96 -3.44
C GLN A 38 4.10 9.75 -2.21
N LYS A 39 4.29 9.09 -1.06
CA LYS A 39 4.78 9.74 0.16
C LYS A 39 6.16 10.36 -0.04
N TYR A 40 7.06 9.69 -0.76
CA TYR A 40 8.37 10.23 -1.11
C TYR A 40 8.31 11.39 -2.11
N ASN A 41 7.46 11.32 -3.14
CA ASN A 41 7.25 12.46 -4.04
C ASN A 41 6.80 13.71 -3.27
N ARG A 42 5.82 13.56 -2.36
CA ARG A 42 5.36 14.65 -1.50
C ARG A 42 6.49 15.16 -0.61
N ALA A 43 7.25 14.28 0.05
CA ALA A 43 8.37 14.70 0.88
C ALA A 43 9.44 15.47 0.08
N PHE A 44 9.70 15.07 -1.17
CA PHE A 44 10.64 15.75 -2.06
C PHE A 44 10.20 17.15 -2.48
N GLN A 45 8.89 17.42 -2.58
CA GLN A 45 8.38 18.76 -2.89
C GLN A 45 8.77 19.78 -1.80
N TYR A 46 8.80 19.35 -0.55
CA TYR A 46 9.08 20.21 0.61
C TYR A 46 10.47 19.98 1.23
N PHE A 47 11.33 19.16 0.60
CA PHE A 47 12.63 18.82 1.15
C PHE A 47 13.59 20.03 1.05
N PRO A 48 14.14 20.53 2.17
CA PRO A 48 15.04 21.66 2.18
C PRO A 48 16.38 21.26 1.55
N VAL A 49 16.83 22.04 0.56
CA VAL A 49 18.15 21.87 -0.05
C VAL A 49 19.07 22.98 0.45
N ARG A 50 20.14 22.60 1.14
CA ARG A 50 21.19 23.50 1.67
C ARG A 50 22.57 22.88 1.45
N GLN A 51 23.62 23.62 1.73
CA GLN A 51 25.01 23.21 1.41
C GLN A 51 25.39 21.84 2.01
N ASP A 52 24.88 21.54 3.20
CA ASP A 52 25.11 20.34 4.00
C ASP A 52 23.96 19.30 3.92
N LEU A 53 22.87 19.60 3.22
CA LEU A 53 21.69 18.72 3.10
C LEU A 53 21.19 18.67 1.66
N LYS A 54 21.36 17.50 1.04
CA LYS A 54 20.91 17.22 -0.33
C LYS A 54 19.78 16.21 -0.29
N LYS A 55 18.90 16.25 -1.29
CA LYS A 55 17.88 15.22 -1.47
C LYS A 55 18.57 13.86 -1.62
N PRO A 56 18.16 12.82 -0.86
CA PRO A 56 18.70 11.49 -1.04
C PRO A 56 18.27 10.94 -2.41
N CYS A 57 19.05 10.03 -3.00
CA CYS A 57 18.60 9.35 -4.21
C CYS A 57 17.54 8.30 -3.85
N ILE A 58 16.44 8.24 -4.59
CA ILE A 58 15.37 7.26 -4.37
C ILE A 58 15.19 6.44 -5.63
N TYR A 59 15.19 5.12 -5.50
CA TYR A 59 14.68 4.20 -6.50
C TYR A 59 13.32 3.68 -6.04
N SER A 60 12.36 3.68 -6.96
CA SER A 60 11.04 3.13 -6.73
C SER A 60 10.83 1.91 -7.61
N VAL A 61 10.58 0.77 -6.97
CA VAL A 61 10.19 -0.49 -7.64
C VAL A 61 8.70 -0.49 -7.96
N ALA A 62 7.92 0.38 -7.31
CA ALA A 62 6.49 0.54 -7.52
C ALA A 62 6.05 0.83 -8.97
N ARG A 63 6.97 1.30 -9.81
CA ARG A 63 6.72 1.61 -11.23
C ARG A 63 7.28 0.55 -12.17
N SER A 64 7.83 -0.53 -11.63
CA SER A 64 8.36 -1.62 -12.42
C SER A 64 7.25 -2.48 -13.00
N GLN A 65 7.40 -2.91 -14.25
CA GLN A 65 6.51 -3.87 -14.90
C GLN A 65 6.53 -5.24 -14.19
N LEU A 66 7.62 -5.55 -13.50
CA LEU A 66 7.77 -6.78 -12.71
C LEU A 66 6.79 -6.84 -11.53
N LYS A 67 6.27 -5.68 -11.10
CA LYS A 67 5.32 -5.58 -9.98
C LYS A 67 3.89 -5.97 -10.40
N MET A 68 3.54 -5.88 -11.68
CA MET A 68 2.18 -6.21 -12.17
C MET A 68 1.70 -7.61 -11.78
N THR A 69 2.60 -8.61 -11.78
CA THR A 69 2.22 -9.98 -11.41
C THR A 69 2.00 -10.12 -9.91
N GLU A 70 2.82 -9.41 -9.10
CA GLU A 70 2.64 -9.34 -7.66
C GLU A 70 1.32 -8.64 -7.34
N ASP A 71 1.11 -7.43 -7.85
CA ASP A 71 -0.12 -6.64 -7.65
C ASP A 71 -1.38 -7.45 -8.03
N TYR A 72 -1.34 -8.18 -9.15
CA TYR A 72 -2.43 -9.06 -9.58
C TYR A 72 -2.71 -10.20 -8.57
N ASN A 73 -1.66 -10.87 -8.07
CA ASN A 73 -1.80 -11.96 -7.11
C ASN A 73 -2.24 -11.47 -5.73
N VAL A 74 -1.81 -10.26 -5.33
CA VAL A 74 -2.30 -9.64 -4.10
C VAL A 74 -3.75 -9.22 -4.25
N GLY A 75 -4.17 -8.66 -5.38
CA GLY A 75 -5.59 -8.36 -5.67
C GLY A 75 -6.48 -9.60 -5.58
N LYS A 76 -6.04 -10.73 -6.13
CA LYS A 76 -6.72 -12.03 -5.93
C LYS A 76 -6.79 -12.46 -4.47
N SER A 77 -5.71 -12.24 -3.73
CA SER A 77 -5.65 -12.56 -2.31
C SER A 77 -6.61 -11.69 -1.49
N LEU A 78 -6.77 -10.40 -1.85
CA LEU A 78 -7.75 -9.50 -1.24
C LEU A 78 -9.17 -9.99 -1.43
N VAL A 79 -9.57 -10.35 -2.66
CA VAL A 79 -10.92 -10.87 -2.95
C VAL A 79 -11.19 -12.14 -2.16
N ARG A 80 -10.22 -13.07 -2.13
CA ARG A 80 -10.33 -14.31 -1.35
C ARG A 80 -10.41 -14.07 0.14
N ALA A 81 -9.60 -13.13 0.64
CA ALA A 81 -9.62 -12.76 2.05
C ALA A 81 -10.98 -12.16 2.41
N ALA A 82 -11.46 -11.18 1.66
CA ALA A 82 -12.77 -10.58 1.86
C ALA A 82 -13.89 -11.64 1.84
N ASP A 83 -13.92 -12.51 0.83
CA ASP A 83 -14.92 -13.59 0.76
C ASP A 83 -14.84 -14.55 1.95
N THR A 84 -13.62 -14.94 2.36
CA THR A 84 -13.42 -15.82 3.52
C THR A 84 -13.95 -15.19 4.80
N ILE A 85 -13.64 -13.91 5.03
CA ILE A 85 -14.09 -13.17 6.21
C ILE A 85 -15.62 -13.03 6.20
N LEU A 86 -16.21 -12.69 5.05
CA LEU A 86 -17.65 -12.56 4.92
C LEU A 86 -18.37 -13.89 5.17
N ARG A 87 -17.84 -15.00 4.61
CA ARG A 87 -18.44 -16.34 4.80
C ARG A 87 -18.32 -16.81 6.24
N GLN A 88 -17.15 -16.66 6.84
CA GLN A 88 -16.89 -17.21 8.17
C GLN A 88 -17.50 -16.37 9.30
N SER A 89 -17.54 -15.05 9.14
CA SER A 89 -17.94 -14.15 10.21
C SER A 89 -19.36 -13.63 10.09
N LEU A 90 -19.92 -13.57 8.88
CA LEU A 90 -21.23 -12.95 8.64
C LEU A 90 -22.23 -13.87 7.90
N ASP A 91 -21.81 -15.09 7.55
CA ASP A 91 -22.56 -16.01 6.67
C ASP A 91 -22.99 -15.34 5.35
N LEU A 92 -22.13 -14.45 4.84
CA LEU A 92 -22.33 -13.72 3.60
C LEU A 92 -21.36 -14.24 2.53
N ARG A 93 -21.82 -14.30 1.29
CA ARG A 93 -20.95 -14.60 0.15
C ARG A 93 -20.87 -13.38 -0.75
N LEU A 94 -19.68 -13.11 -1.30
CA LEU A 94 -19.55 -12.03 -2.27
C LEU A 94 -20.46 -12.21 -3.49
N GLU A 95 -20.72 -13.46 -3.88
CA GLU A 95 -21.57 -13.83 -5.04
C GLU A 95 -23.06 -13.50 -4.86
N ASP A 96 -23.53 -13.36 -3.61
CA ASP A 96 -24.96 -13.18 -3.29
C ASP A 96 -25.38 -11.70 -3.20
N HIS A 97 -24.44 -10.76 -3.28
CA HIS A 97 -24.69 -9.34 -3.05
C HIS A 97 -24.56 -8.49 -4.33
N ARG A 98 -25.60 -7.68 -4.59
CA ARG A 98 -25.72 -6.87 -5.81
C ARG A 98 -24.74 -5.70 -5.90
N VAL A 99 -24.14 -5.27 -4.79
CA VAL A 99 -23.19 -4.16 -4.77
C VAL A 99 -22.05 -4.48 -3.81
N VAL A 100 -20.90 -4.84 -4.37
CA VAL A 100 -19.62 -4.90 -3.67
C VAL A 100 -18.75 -3.77 -4.21
N GLY A 101 -18.50 -2.76 -3.38
CA GLY A 101 -17.54 -1.71 -3.70
C GLY A 101 -16.15 -2.15 -3.26
N VAL A 102 -15.32 -2.66 -4.17
CA VAL A 102 -13.88 -2.77 -3.93
C VAL A 102 -13.28 -1.41 -4.26
N ILE A 103 -12.90 -0.67 -3.23
CA ILE A 103 -12.40 0.69 -3.35
C ILE A 103 -10.89 0.62 -3.18
N GLU A 104 -10.17 0.56 -4.31
CA GLU A 104 -8.74 0.88 -4.35
C GLU A 104 -8.61 2.30 -4.85
N PHE A 105 -8.24 3.21 -3.96
CA PHE A 105 -7.81 4.52 -4.40
C PHE A 105 -6.52 4.89 -3.69
N GLY A 106 -5.70 5.66 -4.40
CA GLY A 106 -4.67 6.45 -3.77
C GLY A 106 -5.22 7.29 -2.60
N ASN A 107 -4.31 7.68 -1.72
CA ASN A 107 -4.49 8.48 -0.51
C ASN A 107 -5.86 9.17 -0.33
N LYS A 108 -6.66 8.73 0.66
CA LYS A 108 -7.89 9.38 1.17
C LYS A 108 -9.09 9.53 0.22
N ALA A 109 -9.32 8.63 -0.72
CA ALA A 109 -10.36 8.88 -1.73
C ALA A 109 -11.80 8.59 -1.31
N LEU A 110 -12.03 7.86 -0.21
CA LEU A 110 -13.36 7.76 0.37
C LEU A 110 -13.44 8.63 1.61
N THR A 111 -14.31 9.63 1.57
CA THR A 111 -14.56 10.53 2.69
C THR A 111 -15.84 10.15 3.42
N PHE A 112 -15.99 10.67 4.65
CA PHE A 112 -17.25 10.49 5.37
C PHE A 112 -18.44 11.13 4.65
N ASP A 113 -18.21 12.19 3.86
CA ASP A 113 -19.26 12.82 3.08
C ASP A 113 -19.82 11.89 2.01
N ASP A 114 -18.94 11.12 1.35
CA ASP A 114 -19.33 10.12 0.36
C ASP A 114 -20.25 9.07 0.99
N LEU A 115 -19.92 8.62 2.21
CA LEU A 115 -20.76 7.68 2.96
C LEU A 115 -22.16 8.24 3.24
N GLN A 116 -22.28 9.54 3.53
CA GLN A 116 -23.59 10.18 3.77
C GLN A 116 -24.43 10.37 2.50
N ASN A 117 -23.81 10.34 1.32
CA ASN A 117 -24.44 10.51 0.01
C ASN A 117 -24.68 9.17 -0.73
N ILE A 118 -24.38 8.02 -0.09
CA ILE A 118 -24.67 6.70 -0.64
C ILE A 118 -26.14 6.57 -1.04
N GLY A 119 -26.40 5.93 -2.18
CA GLY A 119 -27.74 5.74 -2.72
C GLY A 119 -28.67 5.02 -1.72
N VAL A 120 -29.93 5.46 -1.68
CA VAL A 120 -30.95 4.92 -0.76
C VAL A 120 -31.25 3.43 -0.96
N ASN A 121 -30.89 2.86 -2.11
CA ASN A 121 -31.06 1.45 -2.43
C ASN A 121 -29.92 0.54 -1.90
N ILE A 122 -28.93 1.11 -1.21
CA ILE A 122 -27.77 0.37 -0.68
C ILE A 122 -27.94 0.21 0.83
N ASP A 123 -28.49 -0.92 1.27
CA ASP A 123 -28.70 -1.18 2.71
C ASP A 123 -27.41 -1.53 3.46
N ARG A 124 -26.40 -2.02 2.73
CA ARG A 124 -25.11 -2.43 3.28
C ARG A 124 -23.97 -2.09 2.32
N LEU A 125 -22.91 -1.49 2.86
CA LEU A 125 -21.63 -1.29 2.20
C LEU A 125 -20.55 -2.06 2.97
N ILE A 126 -19.79 -2.89 2.27
CA ILE A 126 -18.63 -3.60 2.81
C ILE A 126 -17.39 -3.00 2.17
N ILE A 127 -16.42 -2.63 2.99
CA ILE A 127 -15.12 -2.08 2.55
C ILE A 127 -14.01 -3.02 2.99
N ALA A 128 -13.17 -3.41 2.03
CA ALA A 128 -11.92 -4.11 2.25
C ALA A 128 -10.79 -3.26 1.68
N SER A 129 -9.71 -3.07 2.45
CA SER A 129 -8.55 -2.27 2.02
C SER A 129 -7.39 -3.16 1.58
N TYR A 130 -6.61 -2.64 0.64
CA TYR A 130 -5.42 -3.30 0.09
C TYR A 130 -4.14 -2.91 0.85
N THR A 131 -4.05 -1.66 1.26
CA THR A 131 -3.04 -1.15 2.16
C THR A 131 -3.65 -0.80 3.52
N SER A 132 -2.87 -0.17 4.40
CA SER A 132 -3.41 0.36 5.66
C SER A 132 -4.61 1.25 5.34
N ALA A 133 -5.78 0.92 5.87
CA ALA A 133 -6.99 1.67 5.56
C ALA A 133 -6.94 3.09 6.15
N ASP A 134 -6.01 3.38 7.06
CA ASP A 134 -5.70 4.75 7.50
C ASP A 134 -5.06 5.60 6.39
N ASP A 135 -4.36 4.98 5.44
CA ASP A 135 -3.82 5.67 4.26
C ASP A 135 -4.90 5.85 3.16
N GLU A 136 -5.89 4.96 3.08
CA GLU A 136 -6.90 4.92 2.00
C GLU A 136 -8.21 5.66 2.34
N LEU A 137 -8.65 5.61 3.60
CA LEU A 137 -10.00 6.06 3.99
C LEU A 137 -9.94 7.31 4.90
N ASN A 138 -10.65 8.35 4.51
CA ASN A 138 -10.85 9.56 5.32
C ASN A 138 -12.26 9.58 5.93
N ILE A 139 -12.61 8.51 6.65
CA ILE A 139 -13.94 8.29 7.22
C ILE A 139 -13.94 8.27 8.75
N TYR A 140 -12.79 7.97 9.37
CA TYR A 140 -12.73 7.61 10.79
C TYR A 140 -13.16 8.71 11.75
N GLU A 141 -12.82 9.98 11.46
CA GLU A 141 -13.29 11.12 12.27
C GLU A 141 -14.82 11.20 12.27
N GLY A 142 -15.45 11.07 11.10
CA GLY A 142 -16.91 11.08 10.97
C GLY A 142 -17.58 9.85 11.56
N LEU A 143 -16.91 8.69 11.56
CA LEU A 143 -17.43 7.44 12.15
C LEU A 143 -17.43 7.43 13.69
N LYS A 144 -16.68 8.32 14.36
CA LYS A 144 -16.61 8.36 15.84
C LYS A 144 -17.99 8.41 16.50
N GLN A 145 -18.93 9.11 15.89
CA GLN A 145 -20.30 9.28 16.39
C GLN A 145 -21.25 8.10 16.09
N TYR A 146 -20.83 7.14 15.24
CA TYR A 146 -21.64 6.00 14.79
C TYR A 146 -21.11 4.64 15.31
N LYS A 147 -20.15 4.66 16.23
CA LYS A 147 -19.42 3.47 16.70
C LYS A 147 -20.32 2.59 17.59
N TYR A 148 -20.62 1.37 17.15
CA TYR A 148 -21.24 0.34 18.00
C TYR A 148 -20.71 -1.08 17.70
N VAL A 149 -20.10 -1.68 18.74
CA VAL A 149 -19.78 -3.09 19.04
C VAL A 149 -19.09 -3.93 17.96
N SER A 150 -17.78 -4.20 18.15
CA SER A 150 -17.25 -5.52 17.81
C SER A 150 -17.39 -6.41 19.04
N ASP A 151 -18.16 -7.49 18.90
CA ASP A 151 -18.18 -8.59 19.84
C ASP A 151 -16.79 -9.26 19.74
N SER A 152 -16.03 -9.27 20.84
CA SER A 152 -14.63 -9.71 20.87
C SER A 152 -14.44 -11.23 20.76
N THR A 153 -15.45 -11.93 20.23
CA THR A 153 -15.53 -13.40 20.20
C THR A 153 -15.17 -14.01 18.85
N TYR A 154 -15.04 -13.22 17.78
CA TYR A 154 -14.68 -13.75 16.45
C TYR A 154 -13.18 -13.61 16.14
N PRO A 155 -12.54 -14.66 15.59
CA PRO A 155 -11.09 -14.68 15.31
C PRO A 155 -10.63 -13.77 14.16
N VAL A 156 -11.52 -12.90 13.64
CA VAL A 156 -11.24 -12.00 12.52
C VAL A 156 -11.75 -10.59 12.84
N ASN A 157 -10.86 -9.60 12.87
CA ASN A 157 -11.20 -8.20 13.14
C ASN A 157 -12.07 -7.63 12.01
N PHE A 158 -13.31 -7.24 12.29
CA PHE A 158 -14.08 -6.33 11.43
C PHE A 158 -14.86 -5.36 12.33
N SER A 159 -15.20 -4.19 11.78
CA SER A 159 -15.95 -3.16 12.47
C SER A 159 -17.28 -2.91 11.78
N TRP A 160 -18.35 -2.75 12.56
CA TRP A 160 -19.69 -2.46 12.07
C TRP A 160 -20.13 -1.05 12.49
N TYR A 161 -20.81 -0.35 11.58
CA TYR A 161 -21.42 0.95 11.83
C TYR A 161 -22.81 1.03 11.20
N THR A 162 -23.76 1.66 11.89
CA THR A 162 -25.03 2.07 11.29
C THR A 162 -24.95 3.57 11.04
N ILE A 163 -24.92 3.97 9.77
CA ILE A 163 -24.68 5.37 9.36
C ILE A 163 -25.97 5.98 8.83
N LYS A 164 -26.26 7.19 9.29
CA LYS A 164 -27.39 7.98 8.82
C LYS A 164 -27.01 8.74 7.54
N ARG A 165 -27.75 8.49 6.45
CA ARG A 165 -27.59 9.23 5.18
C ARG A 165 -28.13 10.65 5.32
N ARG A 166 -27.68 11.56 4.44
CA ARG A 166 -28.29 12.89 4.27
C ARG A 166 -29.75 12.83 3.86
N ALA A 167 -30.12 11.83 3.07
CA ALA A 167 -31.52 11.56 2.69
C ALA A 167 -32.41 11.11 3.87
N GLY A 168 -31.82 10.87 5.05
CA GLY A 168 -32.55 10.56 6.29
C GLY A 168 -32.67 9.07 6.62
N SER A 169 -32.41 8.17 5.66
CA SER A 169 -32.40 6.72 5.88
C SER A 169 -31.04 6.21 6.37
N ASP A 170 -31.02 5.07 7.05
CA ASP A 170 -29.80 4.47 7.60
C ASP A 170 -29.28 3.30 6.74
N PHE A 171 -27.97 3.06 6.76
CA PHE A 171 -27.35 1.88 6.14
C PHE A 171 -26.25 1.28 7.01
N GLN A 172 -25.90 0.04 6.72
CA GLN A 172 -24.84 -0.68 7.41
C GLN A 172 -23.50 -0.49 6.68
N LEU A 173 -22.48 -0.05 7.40
CA LEU A 173 -21.09 -0.06 6.95
C LEU A 173 -20.33 -1.16 7.68
N ILE A 174 -19.62 -2.00 6.93
CA ILE A 174 -18.74 -3.04 7.47
C ILE A 174 -17.33 -2.77 6.96
N LEU A 175 -16.38 -2.56 7.87
CA LEU A 175 -14.96 -2.42 7.58
C LEU A 175 -14.25 -3.74 7.89
N LEU A 176 -13.71 -4.40 6.88
CA LEU A 176 -12.92 -5.62 7.09
C LEU A 176 -11.54 -5.26 7.62
N CYS A 177 -11.04 -6.03 8.59
CA CYS A 177 -9.70 -5.95 9.16
C CYS A 177 -9.36 -4.65 9.92
N ASP A 178 -10.37 -3.83 10.25
CA ASP A 178 -10.33 -2.58 11.04
C ASP A 178 -8.99 -1.85 10.95
N ARG A 179 -8.86 -0.96 9.95
CA ARG A 179 -7.66 -0.16 9.64
C ARG A 179 -6.49 -0.94 9.03
N ASN A 180 -6.45 -2.26 9.12
CA ASN A 180 -5.38 -3.07 8.52
C ASN A 180 -5.75 -3.59 7.12
N ALA A 181 -4.71 -3.87 6.32
CA ALA A 181 -4.91 -4.44 5.00
C ALA A 181 -5.50 -5.86 5.08
N THR A 182 -6.55 -6.10 4.31
CA THR A 182 -7.40 -7.29 4.45
C THR A 182 -6.73 -8.56 3.95
N ASN A 183 -5.85 -8.45 2.95
CA ASN A 183 -5.05 -9.53 2.40
C ASN A 183 -4.10 -10.21 3.41
N PHE A 184 -3.65 -9.52 4.48
CA PHE A 184 -2.76 -10.14 5.46
C PHE A 184 -3.47 -11.11 6.41
N ASN A 185 -4.78 -10.95 6.64
CA ASN A 185 -5.55 -11.83 7.53
C ASN A 185 -5.81 -13.22 6.92
N CYS A 186 -5.73 -13.36 5.60
CA CYS A 186 -5.82 -14.64 4.93
C CYS A 186 -4.54 -14.90 4.12
N ARG A 187 -3.47 -15.35 4.80
CA ARG A 187 -2.19 -15.85 4.23
C ARG A 187 -2.02 -15.50 2.74
N ALA A 188 -1.69 -14.22 2.45
CA ALA A 188 -1.58 -13.74 1.08
C ALA A 188 -0.68 -14.67 0.24
N ILE A 189 -1.21 -15.17 -0.86
CA ILE A 189 -0.46 -16.06 -1.76
C ILE A 189 0.24 -15.15 -2.77
N LEU A 190 1.40 -14.63 -2.37
CA LEU A 190 2.27 -13.86 -3.27
C LEU A 190 2.96 -14.74 -4.31
N GLY A 191 3.06 -16.05 -4.06
CA GLY A 191 3.69 -17.02 -4.94
C GLY A 191 5.16 -16.70 -5.26
N GLU A 192 5.68 -17.34 -6.29
CA GLU A 192 7.06 -17.18 -6.75
C GLU A 192 7.31 -15.82 -7.44
N SER A 193 6.25 -15.08 -7.78
CA SER A 193 6.33 -13.73 -8.37
C SER A 193 6.97 -12.71 -7.43
N ILE A 194 6.95 -12.91 -6.11
CA ILE A 194 7.65 -11.99 -5.18
C ILE A 194 9.16 -11.93 -5.46
N ARG A 195 9.74 -12.99 -6.03
CA ARG A 195 11.18 -13.08 -6.30
C ARG A 195 11.63 -12.09 -7.37
N SER A 196 10.79 -11.76 -8.36
CA SER A 196 11.14 -10.73 -9.36
C SER A 196 11.17 -9.33 -8.72
N VAL A 197 10.25 -9.03 -7.81
CA VAL A 197 10.21 -7.76 -7.06
C VAL A 197 11.42 -7.66 -6.12
N GLN A 198 11.78 -8.73 -5.42
CA GLN A 198 12.98 -8.77 -4.60
C GLN A 198 14.26 -8.57 -5.42
N ALA A 199 14.36 -9.20 -6.60
CA ALA A 199 15.47 -8.98 -7.52
C ALA A 199 15.53 -7.51 -8.00
N ALA A 200 14.39 -6.91 -8.31
CA ALA A 200 14.28 -5.48 -8.65
C ALA A 200 14.82 -4.58 -7.52
N MET A 201 14.40 -4.84 -6.27
CA MET A 201 14.90 -4.13 -5.10
C MET A 201 16.42 -4.25 -4.96
N MET A 202 16.99 -5.43 -5.19
CA MET A 202 18.45 -5.66 -5.15
C MET A 202 19.20 -4.87 -6.23
N ILE A 203 18.69 -4.85 -7.46
CA ILE A 203 19.31 -4.08 -8.56
C ILE A 203 19.25 -2.57 -8.28
N CYS A 204 18.13 -2.06 -7.79
CA CYS A 204 18.00 -0.67 -7.35
C CYS A 204 19.02 -0.32 -6.25
N ALA A 205 19.20 -1.19 -5.25
CA ALA A 205 20.19 -0.99 -4.19
C ALA A 205 21.64 -1.00 -4.75
N LEU A 206 21.94 -1.89 -5.69
CA LEU A 206 23.23 -1.93 -6.38
C LEU A 206 23.48 -0.67 -7.20
N ASN A 207 22.46 -0.13 -7.86
CA ASN A 207 22.54 1.11 -8.62
C ASN A 207 22.78 2.33 -7.73
N LEU A 208 22.15 2.39 -6.55
CA LEU A 208 22.47 3.40 -5.53
C LEU A 208 23.94 3.30 -5.10
N TYR A 209 24.41 2.09 -4.78
CA TYR A 209 25.79 1.86 -4.37
C TYR A 209 26.80 2.29 -5.44
N ARG A 210 26.53 1.99 -6.71
CA ARG A 210 27.37 2.38 -7.86
C ARG A 210 27.30 3.88 -8.15
N SER A 211 26.12 4.50 -8.06
CA SER A 211 25.91 5.92 -8.39
C SER A 211 26.52 6.86 -7.36
N ASN A 212 26.53 6.47 -6.08
CA ASN A 212 27.20 7.24 -5.03
C ASN A 212 28.72 7.36 -5.28
N ARG A 213 29.34 6.44 -6.04
CA ARG A 213 30.75 6.59 -6.47
C ARG A 213 30.95 7.67 -7.54
N LYS A 214 29.88 8.07 -8.24
CA LYS A 214 29.93 9.00 -9.39
C LYS A 214 29.45 10.42 -9.05
N ASN A 215 29.13 10.73 -7.78
CA ASN A 215 28.67 12.05 -7.31
C ASN A 215 27.52 12.68 -8.14
N LYS A 216 26.63 11.87 -8.71
CA LYS A 216 25.44 12.38 -9.41
C LYS A 216 24.31 12.62 -8.41
N SER A 217 24.00 13.88 -8.17
CA SER A 217 22.75 14.32 -7.53
C SER A 217 21.65 14.29 -8.59
N ASN A 218 20.72 13.34 -8.51
CA ASN A 218 19.50 13.39 -9.31
C ASN A 218 18.33 13.83 -8.41
N SER A 219 17.55 14.80 -8.86
CA SER A 219 16.39 15.33 -8.11
C SER A 219 15.17 14.41 -8.14
N ASP A 220 15.19 13.42 -9.03
CA ASP A 220 14.02 12.65 -9.40
C ASP A 220 14.04 11.27 -8.76
N ILE A 221 12.85 10.73 -8.49
CA ILE A 221 12.68 9.34 -8.09
C ILE A 221 12.92 8.47 -9.32
N LEU A 222 13.95 7.64 -9.25
CA LEU A 222 14.37 6.74 -10.32
C LEU A 222 13.60 5.43 -10.25
N THR A 223 13.65 4.66 -11.33
CA THR A 223 13.18 3.28 -11.39
C THR A 223 14.16 2.45 -12.21
N LEU A 224 13.89 1.15 -12.35
CA LEU A 224 14.70 0.26 -13.18
C LEU A 224 14.68 0.68 -14.64
N THR A 225 15.76 0.41 -15.36
CA THR A 225 15.73 0.51 -16.83
C THR A 225 15.04 -0.70 -17.45
N ASN A 226 14.56 -0.55 -18.69
CA ASN A 226 13.95 -1.67 -19.43
C ASN A 226 14.92 -2.86 -19.55
N GLU A 227 16.22 -2.63 -19.73
CA GLU A 227 17.21 -3.69 -19.81
C GLU A 227 17.33 -4.47 -18.49
N GLU A 228 17.26 -3.77 -17.36
CA GLU A 228 17.29 -4.39 -16.03
C GLU A 228 16.02 -5.20 -15.78
N GLU A 229 14.86 -4.68 -16.17
CA GLU A 229 13.59 -5.40 -16.08
C GLU A 229 13.60 -6.69 -16.91
N ILE A 230 14.04 -6.60 -18.17
CA ILE A 230 14.13 -7.75 -19.08
C ILE A 230 15.11 -8.78 -18.53
N MET A 231 16.24 -8.34 -17.96
CA MET A 231 17.23 -9.23 -17.36
C MET A 231 16.65 -9.99 -16.17
N ILE A 232 15.96 -9.31 -15.25
CA ILE A 232 15.29 -9.96 -14.11
C ILE A 232 14.21 -10.92 -14.59
N ALA A 233 13.36 -10.51 -15.55
CA ALA A 233 12.31 -11.35 -16.10
C ALA A 233 12.87 -12.63 -16.74
N ARG A 234 13.97 -12.52 -17.49
CA ARG A 234 14.65 -13.69 -18.10
C ARG A 234 15.19 -14.65 -17.04
N LEU A 235 15.86 -14.13 -16.00
CA LEU A 235 16.35 -14.96 -14.89
C LEU A 235 15.17 -15.65 -14.18
N TRP A 236 14.09 -14.93 -13.92
CA TRP A 236 12.90 -15.49 -13.30
C TRP A 236 12.31 -16.62 -14.16
N LEU A 237 12.16 -16.43 -15.47
CA LEU A 237 11.67 -17.47 -16.38
C LEU A 237 12.59 -18.69 -16.46
N GLN A 238 13.91 -18.50 -16.41
CA GLN A 238 14.87 -19.60 -16.41
C GLN A 238 14.75 -20.50 -15.18
N HIS A 239 14.47 -19.93 -14.01
CA HIS A 239 14.41 -20.67 -12.75
C HIS A 239 13.01 -21.12 -12.36
N PHE A 240 11.97 -20.37 -12.75
CA PHE A 240 10.59 -20.55 -12.29
C PHE A 240 9.58 -20.71 -13.43
N GLY A 241 9.95 -20.36 -14.67
CA GLY A 241 9.07 -20.44 -15.84
C GLY A 241 8.78 -21.87 -16.32
N ARG A 242 9.46 -22.89 -15.78
CA ARG A 242 9.09 -24.29 -15.99
C ARG A 242 7.96 -24.63 -15.01
N MET A 243 6.72 -24.36 -15.42
CA MET A 243 5.55 -24.96 -14.76
C MET A 243 5.67 -26.48 -14.88
N LYS A 244 5.72 -27.18 -13.74
CA LYS A 244 5.35 -28.60 -13.66
C LYS A 244 3.84 -28.70 -13.50
#